data_AF-A0A2D6W3X5-F1
#
_entry.id   AF-A0A2D6W3X5-F1
#
_cell.length_a   1.000
_cell.length_b   1.000
_cell.length_c   1.000
_cell.angle_alpha   90.00
_cell.angle_beta   90.00
_cell.angle_gamma   90.00
#
_symmetry.space_group_name_H-M   'P 1'
#
loop_
_entity.id
_entity.type
_entity.pdbx_description
1 polymer ?
#
loop_
_entity_poly.entity_id
_entity_poly.type
_entity_poly.pdbx_seq_one_letter_code
_entity_poly.pdbx_strand_id
1 'polypeptide(L)' 'MRKEGIIENFIVTIIASLILVVMGVIYFIATLVIIKFSSGLFGYAPDENWIVLASAIIVAGIMIGSAIKNN' A
#
# COMPACT_ATOMS: atom_id res chain seq x y z
N MET A 1 -31.80 -12.47 6.34
CA MET A 1 -31.00 -11.24 6.30
C MET A 1 -31.82 -10.16 5.61
N ARG A 2 -32.11 -9.05 6.31
CA ARG A 2 -32.96 -7.97 5.80
C ARG A 2 -32.18 -7.24 4.69
N LYS A 3 -32.81 -6.97 3.53
CA LYS A 3 -32.15 -6.38 2.34
C LYS A 3 -31.36 -5.11 2.66
N GLU A 4 -31.81 -4.36 3.67
CA GLU A 4 -31.15 -3.16 4.19
C GLU A 4 -29.70 -3.41 4.67
N GLY A 5 -29.45 -4.54 5.35
CA GLY A 5 -28.10 -4.86 5.83
C GLY A 5 -27.12 -5.26 4.72
N ILE A 6 -27.61 -5.69 3.55
CA ILE A 6 -26.74 -6.00 2.40
C ILE A 6 -26.23 -4.71 1.76
N ILE A 7 -27.11 -3.71 1.63
CA ILE A 7 -26.78 -2.40 1.03
C ILE A 7 -25.78 -1.65 1.92
N GLU A 8 -26.01 -1.65 3.23
CA GLU A 8 -25.12 -1.01 4.19
C GLU A 8 -23.71 -1.63 4.17
N ASN A 9 -23.62 -2.96 4.22
CA ASN A 9 -22.33 -3.67 4.11
C ASN A 9 -21.61 -3.38 2.79
N PHE A 10 -22.35 -3.25 1.68
CA PHE A 10 -21.78 -2.93 0.38
C PHE A 10 -21.16 -1.52 0.37
N ILE A 11 -21.86 -0.52 0.93
CA ILE A 11 -21.35 0.86 1.04
C ILE A 11 -20.09 0.90 1.93
N VAL A 12 -20.11 0.23 3.08
CA VAL A 12 -18.95 0.15 3.97
C VAL A 12 -17.74 -0.50 3.28
N THR A 13 -17.97 -1.57 2.52
CA THR A 13 -16.90 -2.26 1.77
C THR A 13 -16.27 -1.35 0.71
N ILE A 14 -17.09 -0.56 0.00
CA ILE A 14 -16.59 0.42 -0.98
C ILE A 14 -15.70 1.45 -0.28
N ILE A 15 -16.18 2.04 0.82
CA ILE A 15 -15.43 3.06 1.56
C ILE A 15 -14.12 2.48 2.09
N ALA A 16 -14.16 1.30 2.70
CA ALA A 16 -12.97 0.62 3.20
C ALA A 16 -11.96 0.35 2.07
N SER A 17 -12.44 -0.08 0.89
CA SER A 17 -11.59 -0.33 -0.28
C SER A 17 -10.94 0.96 -0.79
N LEU A 18 -11.69 2.06 -0.85
CA LEU A 18 -11.14 3.38 -1.22
C LEU A 18 -10.07 3.84 -0.23
N ILE A 19 -10.32 3.71 1.08
CA ILE A 19 -9.33 4.03 2.11
C ILE A 19 -8.09 3.17 1.94
N LEU A 20 -8.25 1.87 1.68
CA LEU A 20 -7.13 0.94 1.49
C LEU A 20 -6.27 1.33 0.28
N VAL A 21 -6.90 1.75 -0.82
CA VAL A 21 -6.18 2.27 -2.01
C VAL A 21 -5.40 3.54 -1.66
N VAL A 22 -6.03 4.51 -0.98
CA VAL A 22 -5.37 5.75 -0.57
C VAL A 22 -4.16 5.45 0.33
N MET A 23 -4.33 4.57 1.31
CA MET A 23 -3.24 4.14 2.19
C MET A 23 -2.10 3.46 1.43
N GLY A 24 -2.42 2.60 0.46
CA GLY A 24 -1.43 1.97 -0.42
C GLY A 24 -0.60 2.99 -1.20
N VAL A 25 -1.23 4.04 -1.74
CA VAL A 25 -0.54 5.12 -2.45
C VAL A 25 0.38 5.90 -1.50
N ILE A 26 -0.09 6.24 -0.31
CA ILE A 26 0.72 6.98 0.69
C ILE A 26 1.96 6.16 1.07
N TYR A 27 1.79 4.87 1.37
CA TYR A 27 2.91 4.00 1.71
C TYR A 27 3.87 3.80 0.54
N PHE A 28 3.35 3.75 -0.68
CA PHE A 28 4.18 3.67 -1.87
C PHE A 28 5.06 4.91 -2.06
N ILE A 29 4.49 6.11 -1.92
CA ILE A 29 5.26 7.36 -2.00
C ILE A 29 6.31 7.43 -0.89
N ALA A 30 5.94 7.10 0.35
CA ALA A 30 6.89 7.07 1.47
C ALA A 30 8.05 6.09 1.20
N THR A 31 7.72 4.89 0.71
CA THR A 31 8.72 3.85 0.40
C THR A 31 9.64 4.29 -0.76
N LEU A 32 9.10 4.90 -1.82
CA LEU A 32 9.89 5.47 -2.91
C LEU A 32 10.95 6.47 -2.40
N VAL A 33 10.53 7.39 -1.54
CA VAL A 33 11.43 8.39 -0.94
C VAL A 33 12.52 7.70 -0.11
N ILE A 34 12.15 6.71 0.70
CA ILE A 34 13.10 5.96 1.52
C ILE A 34 14.13 5.23 0.66
N ILE A 35 13.69 4.50 -0.38
CA ILE A 35 14.61 3.75 -1.25
C ILE A 35 15.55 4.71 -1.98
N LYS A 36 15.01 5.78 -2.58
CA LYS A 36 15.81 6.76 -3.32
C LYS A 36 16.84 7.47 -2.44
N PHE A 37 16.44 7.84 -1.22
CA PHE A 37 17.35 8.44 -0.25
C PHE A 37 18.42 7.44 0.21
N SER A 38 18.01 6.21 0.53
CA SER A 38 18.93 5.16 1.00
C SER A 38 19.94 4.78 -0.08
N SER A 39 19.50 4.58 -1.33
CA SER A 39 20.42 4.26 -2.43
C SER A 39 21.46 5.36 -2.63
N GLY A 40 21.05 6.63 -2.54
CA GLY A 40 21.97 7.77 -2.58
C GLY A 40 22.98 7.78 -1.44
N LEU A 41 22.56 7.48 -0.20
CA LEU A 41 23.47 7.38 0.95
C LEU A 41 24.52 6.27 0.80
N PHE A 42 24.14 5.14 0.21
CA PHE A 42 25.04 4.00 -0.01
C PHE A 42 25.84 4.10 -1.32
N GLY A 43 25.70 5.20 -2.08
CA GLY A 43 26.42 5.41 -3.34
C GLY A 43 25.92 4.54 -4.51
N TYR A 44 24.74 3.93 -4.38
CA TYR A 44 24.10 3.18 -5.46
C TYR A 44 23.26 4.11 -6.33
N ALA A 45 23.32 3.90 -7.65
CA ALA A 45 22.49 4.58 -8.64
C ALA A 45 21.60 3.56 -9.37
N PRO A 46 20.61 2.95 -8.69
CA PRO A 46 19.66 2.06 -9.34
C PRO A 46 18.82 2.84 -10.35
N ASP A 47 18.40 2.16 -11.41
CA ASP A 47 17.50 2.74 -12.40
C ASP A 47 16.12 3.04 -11.77
N GLU A 48 15.39 4.00 -12.35
CA GLU A 48 14.12 4.45 -11.80
C GLU A 48 13.07 3.34 -11.77
N ASN A 49 13.08 2.45 -12.77
CA ASN A 49 12.14 1.32 -12.83
C ASN A 49 12.40 0.35 -11.67
N TRP A 50 13.67 0.14 -11.30
CA TRP A 50 14.05 -0.67 -10.16
C TRP A 50 13.60 -0.07 -8.83
N ILE A 51 13.74 1.24 -8.65
CA ILE A 51 13.26 1.94 -7.44
C ILE A 51 11.74 1.79 -7.31
N VAL A 52 11.01 1.96 -8.41
CA VAL A 52 9.55 1.80 -8.47
C VAL A 52 9.14 0.36 -8.16
N LEU A 53 9.78 -0.62 -8.79
CA LEU A 53 9.50 -2.05 -8.58
C LEU A 53 9.77 -2.46 -7.13
N ALA A 54 10.92 -2.10 -6.57
CA ALA A 54 11.28 -2.41 -5.19
C ALA A 54 10.28 -1.80 -4.21
N SER A 55 9.86 -0.54 -4.44
CA SER A 55 8.83 0.11 -3.63
C SER A 55 7.49 -0.60 -3.71
N ALA A 56 7.08 -1.05 -4.91
CA ALA A 56 5.83 -1.76 -5.10
C ALA A 56 5.82 -3.11 -4.37
N ILE A 57 6.92 -3.86 -4.45
CA ILE A 57 7.08 -5.15 -3.75
C ILE A 57 7.01 -4.97 -2.23
N ILE A 58 7.74 -3.98 -1.68
CA ILE A 58 7.75 -3.71 -0.25
C ILE A 58 6.35 -3.33 0.23
N VAL A 59 5.67 -2.43 -0.49
CA VAL A 59 4.32 -1.97 -0.12
C VAL A 59 3.31 -3.09 -0.22
N ALA A 60 3.39 -3.94 -1.25
CA ALA A 60 2.56 -5.14 -1.34
C ALA A 60 2.76 -6.05 -0.11
N GLY A 61 4.01 -6.26 0.30
CA GLY A 61 4.35 -7.00 1.52
C GLY A 61 3.76 -6.36 2.79
N ILE A 62 3.87 -5.04 2.95
CA ILE A 62 3.30 -4.30 4.08
C ILE A 62 1.78 -4.44 4.11
N MET A 63 1.11 -4.29 2.97
CA MET A 63 -0.35 -4.33 2.88
C MET A 63 -0.89 -5.72 3.18
N ILE A 64 -0.24 -6.77 2.66
CA ILE A 64 -0.59 -8.16 2.97
C ILE A 64 -0.34 -8.46 4.46
N GLY A 65 0.83 -8.08 4.99
CA GLY A 65 1.15 -8.26 6.40
C GLY A 65 0.21 -7.51 7.34
N SER A 66 -0.19 -6.29 6.96
CA SER A 66 -1.17 -5.49 7.70
C SER A 66 -2.56 -6.11 7.70
N ALA A 67 -2.97 -6.76 6.60
CA ALA A 67 -4.25 -7.45 6.53
C ALA A 67 -4.29 -8.72 7.40
N ILE A 68 -3.14 -9.35 7.63
CA ILE A 68 -3.02 -10.57 8.45
C ILE A 68 -3.03 -10.26 9.96
N LYS A 69 -2.64 -9.05 10.36
CA LYS A 69 -2.63 -8.62 11.77
C LYS A 69 -4.07 -8.38 12.26
N ASN A 70 -4.78 -9.46 12.55
CA ASN A 70 -6.07 -9.46 13.22
C ASN A 70 -6.28 -10.75 14.04
N ASN A 71 -5.41 -10.95 15.05
CA ASN A 71 -5.63 -11.87 16.17
C ASN A 71 -5.56 -11.06 17.46
#